data_AF-A0A060C8J6-F1
#
_entry.id   AF-A0A060C8J6-F1
#
_cell.length_a   1.000
_cell.length_b   1.000
_cell.length_c   1.000
_cell.angle_alpha   90.00
_cell.angle_beta   90.00
_cell.angle_gamma   90.00
#
_symmetry.space_group_name_H-M   'P 1'
#
loop_
_entity.id
_entity.type
_entity.pdbx_description
1 polymer ?
#
loop_
_entity_poly.entity_id
_entity_poly.type
_entity_poly.pdbx_seq_one_letter_code
_entity_poly.pdbx_strand_id
1 'polypeptide(L)'
;MSQRDRNFDKAMSIYEMHIGSWRGKEGNYLVRYEDLADALIKYCHDMGYTHVEFMPLTSYPYDGSWGYQATGYFAADSRYGVPKGLMQLVDELHQANIGVILDMVPVHFALDPYGLEKF
;
A
#
# COMPACT_ATOMS: atom_id res chain seq x y z
N MET A 1 -12.69 0.15 -17.16
CA MET A 1 -13.36 1.23 -16.39
C MET A 1 -14.89 1.12 -16.35
N SER A 2 -15.55 0.43 -17.28
CA SER A 2 -17.03 0.34 -17.35
C SER A 2 -17.73 -0.38 -16.19
N GLN A 3 -16.99 -1.07 -15.31
CA GLN A 3 -17.54 -1.82 -14.17
C GLN A 3 -17.18 -1.22 -12.79
N ARG A 4 -16.59 -0.01 -12.73
CA ARG A 4 -16.31 0.65 -11.44
C ARG A 4 -17.60 1.24 -10.87
N ASP A 5 -18.01 0.79 -9.70
CA ASP A 5 -19.09 1.37 -8.90
C ASP A 5 -18.57 1.79 -7.51
N ARG A 6 -19.45 2.37 -6.69
CA ARG A 6 -19.11 2.79 -5.32
C ARG A 6 -19.09 1.64 -4.32
N ASN A 7 -19.52 0.45 -4.74
CA ASN A 7 -19.52 -0.77 -3.94
C ASN A 7 -20.27 -0.68 -2.60
N PHE A 8 -21.25 0.23 -2.47
CA PHE A 8 -21.98 0.45 -1.20
C PHE A 8 -23.00 -0.65 -0.86
N ASP A 9 -23.41 -1.42 -1.87
CA ASP A 9 -24.41 -2.48 -1.80
C ASP A 9 -23.81 -3.89 -1.89
N LYS A 10 -22.47 -4.00 -1.88
CA LYS A 10 -21.76 -5.28 -1.90
C LYS A 10 -21.07 -5.56 -0.57
N ALA A 11 -20.79 -6.84 -0.32
CA ALA A 11 -20.03 -7.25 0.85
C ALA A 11 -18.62 -6.63 0.84
N MET A 12 -18.19 -6.12 2.00
CA MET A 12 -16.86 -5.55 2.19
C MET A 12 -16.19 -6.27 3.36
N SER A 13 -15.21 -7.10 3.03
CA SER A 13 -14.27 -7.74 3.95
C SER A 13 -12.86 -7.31 3.56
N ILE A 14 -12.16 -6.65 4.48
CA ILE A 14 -10.89 -5.95 4.25
C ILE A 14 -9.77 -6.72 4.95
N TYR A 15 -8.69 -6.98 4.21
CA TYR A 15 -7.41 -7.41 4.77
C TYR A 15 -6.47 -6.21 4.87
N GLU A 16 -6.27 -5.67 6.07
CA GLU A 16 -5.31 -4.60 6.32
C GLU A 16 -3.88 -5.16 6.39
N MET A 17 -2.93 -4.50 5.75
CA MET A 17 -1.53 -4.93 5.79
C MET A 17 -0.50 -3.79 5.69
N HIS A 18 0.63 -4.03 6.36
CA HIS A 18 1.87 -3.28 6.18
C HIS A 18 2.83 -4.05 5.27
N ILE A 19 3.18 -3.51 4.10
CA ILE A 19 4.07 -4.18 3.14
C ILE A 19 5.40 -4.56 3.77
N GLY A 20 6.00 -3.66 4.55
CA GLY A 20 7.32 -3.87 5.13
C GLY A 20 7.43 -4.99 6.18
N SER A 21 6.31 -5.50 6.70
CA SER A 21 6.31 -6.54 7.73
C SER A 21 5.48 -7.77 7.40
N TRP A 22 4.75 -7.78 6.28
CA TRP A 22 3.84 -8.88 5.95
C TRP A 22 4.56 -10.22 5.75
N ARG A 23 5.61 -10.25 4.91
CA ARG A 23 6.42 -11.45 4.66
C ARG A 23 7.86 -11.34 5.16
N GLY A 24 8.18 -10.26 5.89
CA GLY A 24 9.52 -10.00 6.43
C GLY A 24 10.54 -9.64 5.35
N LYS A 25 11.83 -9.75 5.67
CA LYS A 25 12.94 -9.49 4.73
C LYS A 25 13.45 -10.80 4.13
N GLU A 26 13.70 -10.80 2.83
CA GLU A 26 14.52 -11.85 2.20
C GLU A 26 15.97 -11.36 2.12
N GLY A 27 16.79 -11.77 3.08
CA GLY A 27 18.16 -11.27 3.24
C GLY A 27 18.18 -9.78 3.57
N ASN A 28 18.82 -8.97 2.72
CA ASN A 28 18.91 -7.51 2.89
C ASN A 28 17.76 -6.75 2.21
N TYR A 29 16.89 -7.43 1.46
CA TYR A 29 15.86 -6.77 0.67
C TYR A 29 14.51 -6.83 1.39
N LEU A 30 13.84 -5.68 1.43
CA LEU A 30 12.43 -5.60 1.75
C LEU A 30 11.62 -6.18 0.57
N VAL A 31 10.43 -6.68 0.88
CA VAL A 31 9.48 -7.14 -0.13
C VAL A 31 9.18 -5.99 -1.10
N ARG A 32 9.28 -6.26 -2.40
CA ARG A 32 9.02 -5.27 -3.45
C ARG A 32 7.56 -5.33 -3.90
N TYR A 33 7.03 -4.22 -4.42
CA TYR A 33 5.69 -4.17 -4.98
C TYR A 33 5.44 -5.26 -6.03
N GLU A 34 6.41 -5.47 -6.92
CA GLU A 34 6.35 -6.41 -8.06
C GLU A 34 6.29 -7.89 -7.61
N ASP A 35 6.72 -8.20 -6.38
CA ASP A 35 6.83 -9.57 -5.87
C ASP A 35 5.63 -9.96 -4.97
N LEU A 36 4.71 -9.02 -4.71
CA LEU A 36 3.62 -9.20 -3.74
C LEU A 36 2.39 -9.90 -4.30
N ALA A 37 2.05 -9.61 -5.55
CA ALA A 37 0.71 -9.86 -6.08
C ALA A 37 0.32 -11.34 -6.03
N ASP A 38 1.15 -12.24 -6.54
CA ASP A 38 0.86 -13.68 -6.58
C ASP A 38 0.48 -14.24 -5.20
N ALA A 39 1.29 -13.91 -4.19
CA ALA A 39 1.07 -14.39 -2.83
C ALA A 39 -0.14 -13.72 -2.17
N LEU A 40 -0.31 -12.42 -2.39
CA LEU A 40 -1.39 -11.64 -1.78
C LEU A 40 -2.75 -12.04 -2.37
N ILE A 41 -2.85 -12.15 -3.70
CA ILE A 41 -4.06 -12.59 -4.40
C ILE A 41 -4.47 -13.98 -3.91
N LYS A 42 -3.52 -14.92 -3.86
CA LYS A 42 -3.79 -16.27 -3.36
C LYS A 42 -4.33 -16.22 -1.92
N TYR A 43 -3.66 -15.48 -1.03
CA TYR A 43 -4.08 -15.36 0.37
C TYR A 43 -5.48 -14.74 0.50
N CYS A 44 -5.76 -13.66 -0.23
CA CYS A 44 -7.06 -13.01 -0.22
C CYS A 44 -8.18 -13.93 -0.68
N HIS A 45 -7.97 -14.72 -1.74
CA HIS A 45 -8.95 -15.68 -2.21
C HIS A 45 -9.15 -16.86 -1.25
N ASP A 46 -8.06 -17.44 -0.73
CA ASP A 46 -8.13 -18.56 0.21
C ASP A 46 -8.92 -18.17 1.48
N MET A 47 -8.79 -16.92 1.92
CA MET A 47 -9.43 -16.40 3.13
C MET A 47 -10.78 -15.71 2.87
N GLY A 48 -11.15 -15.47 1.61
CA GLY A 48 -12.41 -14.83 1.23
C GLY A 48 -12.46 -13.30 1.44
N TYR A 49 -11.32 -12.62 1.39
CA TYR A 49 -11.28 -11.16 1.42
C TYR A 49 -11.70 -10.55 0.07
N THR A 50 -12.32 -9.38 0.14
CA THR A 50 -12.80 -8.63 -1.03
C THR A 50 -11.92 -7.42 -1.35
N HIS A 51 -11.22 -6.89 -0.35
CA HIS A 51 -10.34 -5.74 -0.47
C HIS A 51 -9.06 -6.00 0.32
N VAL A 52 -7.98 -5.37 -0.12
CA VAL A 52 -6.77 -5.14 0.68
C VAL A 52 -6.70 -3.65 1.03
N GLU A 53 -6.37 -3.35 2.28
CA GLU A 53 -6.05 -2.01 2.73
C GLU A 53 -4.56 -1.93 3.04
N PHE A 54 -3.85 -1.08 2.30
CA PHE A 54 -2.46 -0.82 2.57
C PHE A 54 -2.35 0.34 3.57
N MET A 55 -1.60 0.10 4.65
CA MET A 55 -1.04 1.18 5.47
C MET A 55 -0.24 2.15 4.59
N PRO A 56 0.04 3.40 5.05
CA PRO A 56 0.51 4.47 4.18
C PRO A 56 1.71 4.08 3.32
N LEU A 57 1.56 4.24 2.00
CA LEU A 57 2.61 4.01 1.00
C LEU A 57 3.22 5.32 0.47
N THR A 58 2.84 6.47 1.02
CA THR A 58 3.51 7.75 0.76
C THR A 58 4.94 7.71 1.28
N SER A 59 5.88 8.45 0.71
CA SER A 59 7.25 8.45 1.22
C SER A 59 7.33 8.97 2.67
N TYR A 60 7.97 8.19 3.54
CA TYR A 60 8.15 8.50 4.97
C TYR A 60 9.59 8.21 5.44
N PRO A 61 10.08 8.88 6.49
CA PRO A 61 11.49 8.84 6.85
C PRO A 61 11.82 7.74 7.87
N TYR A 62 10.83 7.31 8.66
CA TYR A 62 11.05 6.41 9.79
C TYR A 62 10.14 5.19 9.76
N ASP A 63 10.72 3.99 9.71
CA ASP A 63 10.01 2.70 9.66
C ASP A 63 9.06 2.49 10.85
N GLY A 64 9.43 2.98 12.04
CA GLY A 64 8.61 2.88 13.24
C GLY A 64 7.35 3.76 13.21
N SER A 65 7.21 4.65 12.23
CA SER A 65 5.97 5.41 12.01
C SER A 65 4.90 4.62 11.25
N TRP A 66 5.25 3.45 10.70
CA TRP A 66 4.41 2.65 9.79
C TRP A 66 3.86 3.43 8.59
N GLY A 67 4.54 4.51 8.22
CA GLY A 67 4.15 5.40 7.13
C GLY A 67 3.30 6.59 7.53
N TYR A 68 2.82 6.67 8.78
CA TYR A 68 1.95 7.77 9.19
C TYR A 68 2.66 9.13 9.28
N GLN A 69 3.98 9.16 9.36
CA GLN A 69 4.76 10.39 9.38
C GLN A 69 5.33 10.69 7.98
N ALA A 70 4.47 11.12 7.06
CA ALA A 70 4.86 11.37 5.67
C ALA A 70 5.73 12.62 5.50
N THR A 71 6.66 12.56 4.52
CA THR A 71 7.41 13.72 3.99
C THR A 71 7.17 13.91 2.49
N GLY A 72 6.83 12.85 1.75
CA GLY A 72 6.59 12.89 0.31
C GLY A 72 5.21 12.34 -0.08
N TYR A 73 4.19 13.20 -0.03
CA TYR A 73 2.78 12.84 -0.30
C TYR A 73 2.49 12.35 -1.73
N PHE A 74 3.30 12.75 -2.69
CA PHE A 74 3.09 12.45 -4.12
C PHE A 74 4.03 11.36 -4.65
N ALA A 75 4.77 10.70 -3.75
CA ALA A 75 5.69 9.63 -4.11
C ALA A 75 5.31 8.34 -3.37
N ALA A 76 5.28 7.23 -4.11
CA ALA A 76 5.27 5.91 -3.50
C ALA A 76 6.60 5.68 -2.77
N ASP A 77 6.57 5.05 -1.60
CA ASP A 77 7.77 4.84 -0.80
C ASP A 77 8.75 3.93 -1.55
N SER A 78 9.99 4.42 -1.70
CA SER A 78 11.02 3.77 -2.52
C SER A 78 11.58 2.50 -1.89
N ARG A 79 11.33 2.25 -0.59
CA ARG A 79 11.77 1.03 0.10
C ARG A 79 11.28 -0.24 -0.58
N TYR A 80 10.13 -0.18 -1.24
CA TYR A 80 9.46 -1.32 -1.87
C TYR A 80 9.61 -1.33 -3.40
N GLY A 81 10.41 -0.41 -3.97
CA GLY A 81 10.69 -0.34 -5.40
C GLY A 81 10.26 0.97 -6.05
N VAL A 82 9.98 0.92 -7.35
CA VAL A 82 9.62 2.11 -8.15
C VAL A 82 8.10 2.27 -8.26
N PRO A 83 7.58 3.49 -8.54
CA PRO A 83 6.14 3.74 -8.65
C PRO A 83 5.43 2.82 -9.67
N LYS A 84 6.12 2.40 -10.74
CA LYS A 84 5.57 1.45 -11.71
C LYS A 84 5.28 0.07 -11.11
N GLY A 85 6.07 -0.37 -10.13
CA GLY A 85 5.81 -1.61 -9.40
C GLY A 85 4.52 -1.54 -8.59
N LEU A 86 4.25 -0.40 -7.92
CA LEU A 86 2.97 -0.18 -7.22
C LEU A 86 1.79 -0.18 -8.21
N MET A 87 1.95 0.45 -9.39
CA MET A 87 0.91 0.40 -10.43
C MET A 87 0.61 -1.02 -10.88
N GLN A 88 1.65 -1.85 -11.06
CA GLN A 88 1.49 -3.25 -11.44
C GLN A 88 0.76 -4.06 -10.37
N LEU A 89 1.17 -3.94 -9.10
CA LEU A 89 0.50 -4.60 -7.97
C LEU A 89 -0.99 -4.26 -7.92
N VAL A 90 -1.33 -2.99 -8.04
CA VAL A 90 -2.73 -2.52 -8.03
C VAL A 90 -3.51 -3.06 -9.23
N ASP A 91 -2.88 -3.11 -10.41
CA ASP A 91 -3.53 -3.65 -11.61
C ASP A 91 -3.80 -5.16 -11.48
N GLU A 92 -2.84 -5.93 -10.98
CA GLU A 92 -2.97 -7.38 -10.77
C GLU A 92 -4.05 -7.71 -9.71
N LEU A 93 -4.11 -6.95 -8.61
CA LEU A 93 -5.19 -7.07 -7.63
C LEU A 93 -6.57 -6.78 -8.24
N HIS A 94 -6.67 -5.74 -9.06
CA HIS A 94 -7.93 -5.43 -9.76
C HIS A 94 -8.32 -6.52 -10.77
N GLN A 95 -7.35 -7.07 -11.51
CA GLN A 95 -7.60 -8.20 -12.43
C GLN A 95 -8.11 -9.44 -11.68
N ALA A 96 -7.71 -9.61 -10.41
CA ALA A 96 -8.19 -10.65 -9.50
C ALA A 96 -9.51 -10.29 -8.77
N ASN A 97 -10.18 -9.18 -9.12
CA ASN A 97 -11.38 -8.67 -8.43
C ASN A 97 -11.18 -8.35 -6.93
N ILE A 98 -9.98 -7.94 -6.54
CA ILE A 98 -9.67 -7.46 -5.20
C ILE A 98 -9.60 -5.94 -5.24
N GLY A 99 -10.42 -5.27 -4.43
CA GLY A 99 -10.37 -3.83 -4.27
C GLY A 99 -9.13 -3.38 -3.48
N VAL A 100 -8.61 -2.19 -3.77
CA VAL A 100 -7.46 -1.62 -3.06
C VAL A 100 -7.87 -0.34 -2.34
N ILE A 101 -7.59 -0.30 -1.04
CA ILE A 101 -7.73 0.89 -0.19
C ILE A 101 -6.32 1.32 0.22
N LEU A 102 -6.09 2.63 0.29
CA LEU A 102 -4.83 3.21 0.71
C LEU A 102 -5.07 4.16 1.86
N ASP A 103 -4.36 3.94 2.97
CA ASP A 103 -4.29 4.91 4.05
C ASP A 103 -3.60 6.19 3.56
N MET A 104 -4.30 7.30 3.77
CA MET A 104 -3.81 8.64 3.48
C MET A 104 -3.81 9.48 4.76
N VAL A 105 -2.74 10.23 4.98
CA VAL A 105 -2.53 10.97 6.25
C VAL A 105 -2.43 12.48 5.99
N PRO A 106 -3.56 13.16 5.71
CA PRO A 106 -3.53 14.57 5.34
C PRO A 106 -3.45 15.54 6.53
N VAL A 107 -3.57 15.04 7.77
CA VAL A 107 -3.77 15.87 8.96
C VAL A 107 -2.48 16.35 9.64
N HIS A 108 -1.33 15.72 9.35
CA HIS A 108 -0.02 16.09 9.87
C HIS A 108 1.09 15.53 8.97
N PHE A 109 2.31 16.08 9.07
CA PHE A 109 3.51 15.64 8.35
C PHE A 109 4.72 15.55 9.30
N ALA A 110 5.79 14.84 8.89
CA ALA A 110 7.01 14.75 9.69
C ALA A 110 7.81 16.07 9.66
N LEU A 111 8.38 16.46 10.81
CA LEU A 111 9.12 17.73 10.97
C LEU A 111 10.58 17.60 10.50
N ASP A 112 10.86 16.72 9.56
CA ASP A 112 12.19 16.57 8.98
C ASP A 112 12.55 17.83 8.17
N PRO A 113 13.78 18.39 8.30
CA PRO A 113 14.15 19.66 7.66
C PRO A 113 14.11 19.67 6.12
N TYR A 114 14.21 18.50 5.48
CA TYR A 114 14.07 18.35 4.02
C TYR A 114 12.61 18.17 3.58
N GLY A 115 11.69 18.05 4.53
CA GLY A 115 10.26 17.89 4.29
C GLY A 115 9.56 19.25 4.19
N LEU A 116 8.42 19.37 4.87
CA LEU A 116 7.52 20.54 4.76
C LEU A 116 7.64 21.50 5.95
N GLU A 117 8.53 21.22 6.92
CA GLU A 117 8.74 22.12 8.06
C GLU A 117 9.33 23.45 7.58
N LYS A 118 8.55 24.54 7.68
CA LYS A 118 8.99 25.92 7.34
C LYS A 118 9.44 26.09 5.88
N PHE A 119 8.63 25.59 4.93
CA PHE A 119 8.81 25.75 3.48
C PHE A 119 8.75 27.21 3.00
#